data_AF-A0A6Y1NWR7-F1
#
_entry.id   AF-A0A6Y1NWR7-F1
#
_cell.length_a   1.000
_cell.length_b   1.000
_cell.length_c   1.000
_cell.angle_alpha   90.00
_cell.angle_beta   90.00
_cell.angle_gamma   90.00
#
_symmetry.space_group_name_H-M   'P 1'
#
loop_
_entity.id
_entity.type
_entity.pdbx_description
1 polymer ?
#
loop_
_entity_poly.entity_id
_entity_poly.type
_entity_poly.pdbx_seq_one_letter_code
_entity_poly.pdbx_strand_id
1 'polypeptide(L)'
;MIYPTNTGKSGEHLRLTTLESVWIQGKLRMWGRWSYIGGGRSGNMFNQLLASKKLTKTAINEALRRMKKAGIEKPELEAFLREMINGKQKSWLAHCTDAEALCIDRVISEVLAEHPGLISILRQRYEGRGMSKRRMAGLLNEQYPEWCFSTCEKRIANWLAVAECALYIPMRESFAQKMA
;
A
#
# COMPACT_ATOMS: atom_id res chain seq x y z
N MET A 1 16.55 -23.37 14.51
CA MET A 1 16.54 -21.91 14.26
C MET A 1 15.37 -21.33 15.04
N ILE A 2 15.64 -20.66 16.18
CA ILE A 2 14.59 -20.09 17.04
C ILE A 2 14.25 -18.72 16.46
N TYR A 3 13.10 -18.59 15.79
CA TYR A 3 12.59 -17.26 15.45
C TYR A 3 12.18 -16.59 16.76
N PRO A 4 12.72 -15.41 17.12
CA PRO A 4 12.28 -14.70 18.30
C PRO A 4 10.84 -14.26 18.06
N THR A 5 9.88 -14.91 18.71
CA THR A 5 8.47 -14.65 18.47
C THR A 5 8.04 -13.31 19.01
N ASN A 6 8.69 -12.73 20.02
CA ASN A 6 8.41 -11.37 20.49
C ASN A 6 9.59 -10.87 21.36
N THR A 7 10.28 -9.81 20.95
CA THR A 7 11.15 -9.02 21.84
C THR A 7 10.42 -7.71 22.19
N GLY A 8 9.63 -7.75 23.26
CA GLY A 8 8.88 -6.60 23.78
C GLY A 8 8.35 -6.88 25.19
N LYS A 9 8.29 -5.84 26.04
CA LYS A 9 7.82 -5.94 27.43
C LYS A 9 6.31 -6.17 27.48
N SER A 10 5.85 -6.94 28.46
CA SER A 10 4.44 -7.18 28.77
C SER A 10 3.71 -5.86 28.99
N GLY A 11 2.68 -5.54 28.19
CA GLY A 11 1.86 -4.33 28.32
C GLY A 11 1.85 -3.38 27.10
N GLU A 12 2.63 -3.65 26.04
CA GLU A 12 2.48 -2.95 24.76
C GLU A 12 1.22 -3.44 24.03
N HIS A 13 0.09 -2.79 24.29
CA HIS A 13 -1.14 -3.00 23.52
C HIS A 13 -0.91 -2.62 22.03
N LEU A 14 -1.43 -3.42 21.09
CA LEU A 14 -1.40 -3.21 19.62
C LEU A 14 -0.06 -3.50 18.92
N ARG A 15 0.52 -4.69 19.13
CA ARG A 15 1.76 -5.09 18.42
C ARG A 15 1.55 -6.36 17.59
N LEU A 16 1.72 -6.22 16.29
CA LEU A 16 1.81 -7.33 15.35
C LEU A 16 3.19 -7.99 15.47
N THR A 17 3.24 -9.31 15.32
CA THR A 17 4.51 -10.03 15.14
C THR A 17 5.20 -9.56 13.84
N THR A 18 6.47 -9.90 13.68
CA THR A 18 7.25 -9.52 12.50
C THR A 18 6.60 -10.02 11.21
N LEU A 19 6.11 -11.26 11.17
CA LEU A 19 5.48 -11.82 9.98
C LEU A 19 4.14 -11.16 9.67
N GLU A 20 3.33 -10.90 10.70
CA GLU A 20 2.05 -10.21 10.54
C GLU A 20 2.23 -8.78 10.02
N SER A 21 3.22 -8.07 10.58
CA SER A 21 3.60 -6.72 10.13
C SER A 21 4.05 -6.73 8.68
N VAL A 22 4.96 -7.65 8.31
CA VAL A 22 5.44 -7.76 6.92
C VAL A 22 4.29 -8.08 5.97
N TRP A 23 3.37 -8.95 6.38
CA TRP A 23 2.23 -9.34 5.56
C TRP A 23 1.26 -8.18 5.32
N ILE A 24 0.81 -7.49 6.38
CA ILE A 24 -0.16 -6.39 6.24
C ILE A 24 0.46 -5.20 5.50
N GLN A 25 1.72 -4.87 5.78
CA GLN A 25 2.43 -3.82 5.06
C GLN A 25 2.63 -4.18 3.58
N GLY A 26 2.82 -5.47 3.26
CA GLY A 26 2.83 -5.96 1.89
C GLY A 26 1.51 -5.68 1.17
N LYS A 27 0.39 -6.09 1.78
CA LYS A 27 -0.96 -5.84 1.24
C LYS A 27 -1.25 -4.35 1.06
N LEU A 28 -0.92 -3.53 2.04
CA LEU A 28 -1.12 -2.08 1.97
C LEU A 28 -0.28 -1.41 0.88
N ARG A 29 0.96 -1.88 0.64
CA ARG A 29 1.78 -1.39 -0.49
C ARG A 29 1.18 -1.78 -1.83
N MET A 30 0.64 -3.00 -1.96
CA MET A 30 -0.04 -3.43 -3.19
C MET A 30 -1.28 -2.57 -3.46
N TRP A 31 -2.11 -2.35 -2.44
CA TRP A 31 -3.28 -1.48 -2.52
C TRP A 31 -2.91 -0.04 -2.81
N GLY A 32 -1.91 0.53 -2.14
CA GLY A 32 -1.53 1.93 -2.36
C GLY A 32 -0.99 2.20 -3.77
N ARG A 33 -0.27 1.24 -4.36
CA ARG A 33 0.09 1.29 -5.79
C ARG A 33 -1.13 1.22 -6.69
N TRP A 34 -2.10 0.36 -6.37
CA TRP A 34 -3.36 0.26 -7.13
C TRP A 34 -4.21 1.53 -7.03
N SER A 35 -4.42 2.07 -5.82
CA SER A 35 -5.19 3.28 -5.53
C SER A 35 -4.66 4.48 -6.31
N TYR A 36 -3.33 4.65 -6.33
CA TYR A 36 -2.68 5.76 -7.03
C TYR A 36 -2.91 5.75 -8.55
N ILE A 37 -2.89 4.57 -9.18
CA ILE A 37 -3.18 4.43 -10.63
C ILE A 37 -4.70 4.41 -10.88
N GLY A 38 -5.48 4.14 -9.83
CA GLY A 38 -6.93 3.95 -9.80
C GLY A 38 -7.77 5.22 -9.78
N GLY A 39 -7.17 6.41 -9.84
CA GLY A 39 -7.89 7.69 -10.04
C GLY A 39 -8.77 7.76 -11.30
N GLY A 40 -8.79 6.70 -12.12
CA GLY A 40 -9.83 6.44 -13.10
C GLY A 40 -9.34 5.48 -14.20
N ARG A 41 -9.95 4.29 -14.27
CA ARG A 41 -9.96 3.34 -15.41
C ARG A 41 -8.64 2.65 -15.82
N SER A 42 -7.46 3.18 -15.49
CA SER A 42 -6.19 2.74 -16.08
C SER A 42 -5.43 1.65 -15.31
N GLY A 43 -5.59 1.59 -13.98
CA GLY A 43 -4.82 0.68 -13.11
C GLY A 43 -5.13 -0.81 -13.30
N ASN A 44 -6.36 -1.13 -13.69
CA ASN A 44 -6.86 -2.48 -13.99
C ASN A 44 -5.96 -3.22 -15.00
N MET A 45 -5.53 -2.52 -16.04
CA MET A 45 -4.93 -3.15 -17.23
C MET A 45 -3.47 -3.55 -17.01
N PHE A 46 -2.71 -2.74 -16.26
CA PHE A 46 -1.32 -3.03 -15.96
C PHE A 46 -1.20 -4.18 -14.96
N ASN A 47 -2.07 -4.22 -13.96
CA ASN A 47 -2.07 -5.32 -12.99
C ASN A 47 -2.50 -6.64 -13.65
N GLN A 48 -3.42 -6.65 -14.63
CA GLN A 48 -3.73 -7.84 -15.42
C GLN A 48 -2.56 -8.30 -16.30
N LEU A 49 -1.86 -7.36 -16.97
CA LEU A 49 -0.67 -7.65 -17.78
C LEU A 49 0.47 -8.22 -16.93
N LEU A 50 0.70 -7.61 -15.77
CA LEU A 50 1.72 -8.02 -14.80
C LEU A 50 1.31 -9.24 -13.97
N ALA A 51 0.02 -9.62 -13.97
CA ALA A 51 -0.49 -10.87 -13.42
C ALA A 51 -0.60 -12.00 -14.49
N SER A 52 -0.27 -11.73 -15.75
CA SER A 52 -0.27 -12.73 -16.83
C SER A 52 1.14 -13.26 -17.13
N LYS A 53 1.39 -14.56 -16.97
CA LYS A 53 2.73 -15.20 -17.07
C LYS A 53 3.51 -14.89 -18.37
N LYS A 54 2.89 -14.35 -19.42
CA LYS A 54 3.54 -13.99 -20.69
C LYS A 54 3.12 -12.59 -21.14
N LEU A 55 4.07 -11.66 -21.08
CA LEU A 55 3.95 -10.33 -21.68
C LEU A 55 4.15 -10.45 -23.21
N THR A 56 3.07 -10.31 -23.98
CA THR A 56 3.12 -10.31 -25.45
C THR A 56 3.10 -8.88 -26.01
N LYS A 57 3.69 -8.67 -27.19
CA LYS A 57 3.72 -7.36 -27.88
C LYS A 57 2.31 -6.81 -28.15
N THR A 58 1.34 -7.70 -28.40
CA THR A 58 -0.07 -7.35 -28.58
C THR A 58 -0.70 -6.85 -27.29
N ALA A 59 -0.47 -7.53 -26.16
CA ALA A 59 -1.01 -7.13 -24.87
C ALA A 59 -0.42 -5.78 -24.41
N ILE A 60 0.87 -5.52 -24.68
CA ILE A 60 1.52 -4.23 -24.41
C ILE A 60 0.89 -3.10 -25.25
N ASN A 61 0.72 -3.32 -26.56
CA ASN A 61 0.14 -2.31 -27.46
C ASN A 61 -1.32 -2.01 -27.13
N GLU A 62 -2.06 -3.01 -26.66
CA GLU A 62 -3.44 -2.85 -26.22
C GLU A 62 -3.54 -2.06 -24.91
N ALA A 63 -2.66 -2.32 -23.94
CA ALA A 63 -2.51 -1.49 -22.75
C ALA A 63 -2.24 -0.02 -23.13
N LEU A 64 -1.25 0.22 -23.98
CA LEU A 64 -0.86 1.57 -24.42
C LEU A 64 -2.02 2.33 -25.08
N ARG A 65 -2.77 1.68 -25.96
CA ARG A 65 -3.96 2.28 -26.62
C ARG A 65 -5.03 2.65 -25.62
N ARG A 66 -5.31 1.78 -24.64
CA ARG A 66 -6.36 2.00 -23.65
C ARG A 66 -5.96 3.04 -22.60
N MET A 67 -4.68 3.14 -22.24
CA MET A 67 -4.17 4.19 -21.34
C MET A 67 -4.27 5.59 -21.96
N LYS A 68 -3.96 5.70 -23.26
CA LYS A 68 -4.20 6.95 -24.01
C LYS A 68 -5.68 7.36 -23.98
N LYS A 69 -6.59 6.37 -24.02
CA LYS A 69 -8.04 6.60 -23.91
C LYS A 69 -8.49 7.00 -22.49
N ALA A 70 -7.71 6.63 -21.47
CA ALA A 70 -7.99 6.95 -20.06
C ALA A 70 -7.36 8.26 -19.59
N GLY A 71 -6.66 9.00 -20.47
CA GLY A 71 -6.12 10.32 -20.17
C GLY A 71 -4.76 10.33 -19.45
N ILE A 72 -4.08 9.18 -19.35
CA ILE A 72 -2.71 9.14 -18.81
C ILE A 72 -1.73 9.71 -19.85
N GLU A 73 -0.93 10.68 -19.43
CA GLU A 73 0.10 11.25 -20.29
C GLU A 73 1.27 10.28 -20.49
N LYS A 74 1.80 10.22 -21.72
CA LYS A 74 2.95 9.39 -22.09
C LYS A 74 4.16 9.53 -21.13
N PRO A 75 4.57 10.73 -20.67
CA PRO A 75 5.66 10.89 -19.70
C PRO A 75 5.36 10.27 -18.32
N GLU A 76 4.12 10.34 -17.86
CA GLU A 76 3.70 9.73 -16.58
C GLU A 76 3.79 8.20 -16.64
N LEU A 77 3.35 7.63 -17.77
CA LEU A 77 3.50 6.20 -18.04
C LEU A 77 4.97 5.77 -18.14
N GLU A 78 5.80 6.57 -18.81
CA GLU A 78 7.22 6.29 -18.93
C GLU A 78 7.92 6.31 -17.56
N ALA A 79 7.58 7.28 -16.71
CA ALA A 79 8.09 7.36 -15.34
C ALA A 79 7.69 6.13 -14.51
N PHE A 80 6.45 5.66 -14.65
CA PHE A 80 5.94 4.47 -13.99
C PHE A 80 6.65 3.19 -14.48
N LEU A 81 6.78 3.00 -15.79
CA LEU A 81 7.47 1.85 -16.39
C LEU A 81 8.95 1.82 -16.03
N ARG A 82 9.63 2.98 -16.08
CA ARG A 82 11.02 3.11 -15.64
C ARG A 82 11.16 2.77 -14.16
N GLU A 83 10.23 3.20 -13.31
CA GLU A 83 10.22 2.83 -11.89
C GLU A 83 10.04 1.32 -11.69
N MET A 84 9.17 0.69 -12.47
CA MET A 84 8.94 -0.76 -12.42
C MET A 84 10.19 -1.55 -12.86
N ILE A 85 10.89 -1.08 -13.90
CA ILE A 85 12.13 -1.69 -14.40
C ILE A 85 13.31 -1.45 -13.45
N ASN A 86 13.40 -0.24 -12.89
CA ASN A 86 14.50 0.19 -12.01
C ASN A 86 14.30 -0.23 -10.54
N GLY A 87 13.09 -0.63 -10.16
CA GLY A 87 12.77 -1.13 -8.83
C GLY A 87 13.51 -2.43 -8.53
N LYS A 88 14.12 -2.53 -7.33
CA LYS A 88 14.74 -3.78 -6.82
C LYS A 88 13.75 -4.94 -6.66
N GLN A 89 12.45 -4.72 -6.85
CA GLN A 89 11.37 -5.68 -6.64
C GLN A 89 10.75 -6.07 -7.99
N LYS A 90 11.44 -6.94 -8.74
CA LYS A 90 10.94 -7.61 -9.95
C LYS A 90 9.89 -8.69 -9.65
N SER A 91 9.33 -8.71 -8.44
CA SER A 91 8.47 -9.81 -7.99
C SER A 91 7.00 -9.47 -8.16
N TRP A 92 6.26 -10.47 -8.63
CA TRP A 92 4.80 -10.49 -8.76
C TRP A 92 4.05 -10.15 -7.47
N LEU A 93 4.76 -10.14 -6.33
CA LEU A 93 4.27 -9.80 -5.00
C LEU A 93 4.08 -8.28 -4.79
N ALA A 94 4.50 -7.44 -5.75
CA ALA A 94 4.36 -5.99 -5.67
C ALA A 94 3.02 -5.46 -6.21
N HIS A 95 2.21 -6.32 -6.86
CA HIS A 95 0.98 -5.93 -7.56
C HIS A 95 -0.20 -6.81 -7.10
N CYS A 96 -1.36 -6.21 -6.90
CA CYS A 96 -2.61 -6.92 -6.63
C CYS A 96 -3.54 -6.86 -7.85
N THR A 97 -4.39 -7.88 -8.00
CA THR A 97 -5.52 -7.83 -8.95
C THR A 97 -6.57 -6.83 -8.46
N ASP A 98 -7.42 -6.32 -9.35
CA ASP A 98 -8.53 -5.43 -8.95
C ASP A 98 -9.45 -6.06 -7.89
N ALA A 99 -9.71 -7.36 -7.99
CA ALA A 99 -10.54 -8.07 -7.02
C ALA A 99 -9.89 -8.15 -5.62
N GLU A 100 -8.56 -8.24 -5.57
CA GLU A 100 -7.81 -8.17 -4.31
C GLU A 100 -7.72 -6.73 -3.81
N ALA A 101 -7.50 -5.75 -4.70
CA ALA A 101 -7.41 -4.35 -4.36
C ALA A 101 -8.72 -3.83 -3.79
N LEU A 102 -9.85 -4.11 -4.44
CA LEU A 102 -11.19 -3.79 -3.95
C LEU A 102 -11.50 -4.52 -2.63
N CYS A 103 -10.95 -5.71 -2.42
CA CYS A 103 -11.07 -6.40 -1.14
C CYS A 103 -10.34 -5.64 -0.03
N ILE A 104 -9.11 -5.21 -0.29
CA ILE A 104 -8.31 -4.42 0.65
C ILE A 104 -9.00 -3.08 0.92
N ASP A 105 -9.48 -2.41 -0.14
CA ASP A 105 -10.14 -1.11 -0.06
C ASP A 105 -11.44 -1.17 0.75
N ARG A 106 -12.25 -2.22 0.54
CA ARG A 106 -13.45 -2.49 1.33
C ARG A 106 -13.10 -2.66 2.82
N VAL A 107 -12.11 -3.49 3.14
CA VAL A 107 -11.69 -3.72 4.53
C VAL A 107 -11.19 -2.44 5.18
N ILE A 108 -10.38 -1.64 4.46
CA ILE A 108 -9.91 -0.33 4.96
C ILE A 108 -11.10 0.58 5.26
N SER A 109 -12.04 0.67 4.31
CA SER A 109 -13.20 1.55 4.42
C SER A 109 -14.14 1.13 5.56
N GLU A 110 -14.35 -0.18 5.76
CA GLU A 110 -15.19 -0.70 6.84
C GLU A 110 -14.54 -0.55 8.22
N VAL A 111 -13.27 -0.94 8.36
CA VAL A 111 -12.57 -0.97 9.66
C VAL A 111 -12.24 0.44 10.15
N LEU A 112 -11.92 1.36 9.23
CA LEU A 112 -11.48 2.72 9.57
C LEU A 112 -12.51 3.80 9.22
N ALA A 113 -13.77 3.43 8.98
CA ALA A 113 -14.86 4.36 8.62
C ALA A 113 -14.93 5.57 9.57
N GLU A 114 -14.91 5.31 10.88
CA GLU A 114 -14.98 6.33 11.94
C GLU A 114 -13.63 7.00 12.25
N HIS A 115 -12.58 6.66 11.51
CA HIS A 115 -11.21 7.08 11.76
C HIS A 115 -10.55 7.66 10.50
N PRO A 116 -11.08 8.76 9.93
CA PRO A 116 -10.57 9.35 8.68
C PRO A 116 -9.11 9.80 8.76
N GLY A 117 -8.63 10.17 9.97
CA GLY A 117 -7.22 10.48 10.20
C GLY A 117 -6.28 9.28 9.96
N LEU A 118 -6.69 8.07 10.35
CA LEU A 118 -5.92 6.85 10.11
C LEU A 118 -5.90 6.48 8.62
N ILE A 119 -7.03 6.68 7.92
CA ILE A 119 -7.09 6.53 6.46
C ILE A 119 -6.12 7.49 5.78
N SER A 120 -6.10 8.77 6.18
CA SER A 120 -5.18 9.77 5.63
C SER A 120 -3.71 9.38 5.83
N ILE A 121 -3.36 8.87 7.03
CA ILE A 121 -2.01 8.39 7.33
C ILE A 121 -1.63 7.19 6.46
N LEU A 122 -2.55 6.23 6.25
CA LEU A 122 -2.32 5.09 5.35
C LEU A 122 -2.12 5.55 3.91
N ARG A 123 -2.94 6.48 3.42
CA ARG A 123 -2.81 7.05 2.07
C ARG A 123 -1.44 7.71 1.88
N GLN A 124 -1.04 8.60 2.77
CA GLN A 124 0.29 9.22 2.72
C GLN A 124 1.43 8.19 2.74
N ARG A 125 1.29 7.13 3.54
CA ARG A 125 2.31 6.11 3.69
C ARG A 125 2.42 5.18 2.49
N TYR A 126 1.29 4.78 1.90
CA TYR A 126 1.24 3.65 0.98
C TYR A 126 0.83 4.01 -0.44
N GLU A 127 0.13 5.12 -0.69
CA GLU A 127 -0.29 5.50 -2.05
C GLU A 127 0.88 5.85 -2.95
N GLY A 128 0.87 5.29 -4.16
CA GLY A 128 1.87 5.53 -5.19
C GLY A 128 3.25 5.03 -4.76
N ARG A 129 4.21 5.96 -4.64
CA ARG A 129 5.55 5.66 -4.09
C ARG A 129 5.57 5.57 -2.57
N GLY A 130 4.52 6.09 -1.91
CA GLY A 130 4.44 6.24 -0.46
C GLY A 130 5.45 7.23 0.11
N MET A 131 5.17 7.75 1.29
CA MET A 131 6.10 8.60 2.04
C MET A 131 6.89 7.79 3.08
N SER A 132 8.16 8.14 3.26
CA SER A 132 8.94 7.65 4.39
C SER A 132 8.36 8.20 5.71
N LYS A 133 8.50 7.46 6.81
CA LYS A 133 8.01 7.93 8.14
C LYS A 133 8.63 9.28 8.49
N ARG A 134 9.91 9.48 8.13
CA ARG A 134 10.64 10.73 8.32
C ARG A 134 10.05 11.89 7.51
N ARG A 135 9.66 11.67 6.24
CA ARG A 135 9.02 12.72 5.43
C ARG A 135 7.64 13.08 5.97
N MET A 136 6.84 12.07 6.36
CA MET A 136 5.54 12.30 6.99
C MET A 136 5.68 13.08 8.30
N ALA A 137 6.68 12.74 9.12
CA ALA A 137 6.98 13.48 10.35
C ALA A 137 7.43 14.92 10.05
N GLY A 138 8.15 15.15 8.95
CA GLY A 138 8.51 16.50 8.49
C GLY A 138 7.28 17.34 8.15
N LEU A 139 6.36 16.79 7.36
CA LEU A 139 5.10 17.48 7.04
C LEU A 139 4.25 17.75 8.28
N LEU A 140 4.21 16.80 9.22
CA LEU A 140 3.52 17.00 10.49
C LEU A 140 4.18 18.11 11.31
N ASN A 141 5.51 18.19 11.32
CA ASN A 141 6.23 19.23 12.05
C ASN A 141 6.11 20.62 11.41
N GLU A 142 6.00 20.68 10.08
CA GLU A 142 5.69 21.93 9.37
C GLU A 142 4.30 22.48 9.78
N GLN A 143 3.33 21.59 10.05
CA GLN A 143 2.00 21.96 10.53
C GLN A 143 1.96 22.31 12.03
N TYR A 144 2.79 21.62 12.83
CA TYR A 144 2.90 21.79 14.28
C TYR A 144 4.35 22.11 14.66
N PRO A 145 4.82 23.34 14.37
CA PRO A 145 6.21 23.75 14.60
C PRO A 145 6.58 23.82 16.09
N GLU A 146 5.60 23.87 16.99
CA GLU A 146 5.79 23.81 18.44
C GLU A 146 6.18 22.43 18.95
N TRP A 147 5.93 21.37 18.17
CA TRP A 147 6.39 20.02 18.51
C TRP A 147 7.84 19.82 18.08
N CYS A 148 8.62 19.10 18.89
CA CYS A 148 9.92 18.64 18.40
C CYS A 148 9.74 17.54 17.34
N PHE A 149 10.69 17.45 16.41
CA PHE A 149 10.65 16.47 15.32
C PHE A 149 10.52 15.02 15.82
N SER A 150 11.18 14.68 16.93
CA SER A 150 11.08 13.34 17.54
C SER A 150 9.65 12.98 17.98
N THR A 151 8.89 13.96 18.48
CA THR A 151 7.47 13.76 18.82
C THR A 151 6.66 13.45 17.56
N CYS A 152 6.92 14.15 16.46
CA CYS A 152 6.27 13.89 15.19
C CYS A 152 6.59 12.49 14.66
N GLU A 153 7.85 12.06 14.72
CA GLU A 153 8.25 10.70 14.30
C GLU A 153 7.55 9.60 15.11
N LYS A 154 7.48 9.75 16.44
CA LYS A 154 6.78 8.81 17.32
C LYS A 154 5.29 8.77 17.04
N ARG A 155 4.65 9.92 16.82
CA ARG A 155 3.22 10.00 16.47
C ARG A 155 2.93 9.28 15.16
N ILE A 156 3.69 9.56 14.09
CA ILE A 156 3.55 8.87 12.80
C ILE A 156 3.75 7.36 12.96
N ALA A 157 4.77 6.94 13.71
CA ALA A 157 5.03 5.52 13.95
C ALA A 157 3.86 4.83 14.67
N ASN A 158 3.29 5.48 15.70
CA ASN A 158 2.18 4.95 16.47
C ASN A 158 0.89 4.92 15.67
N TRP A 159 0.54 5.98 14.94
CA TRP A 159 -0.67 6.01 14.10
C TRP A 159 -0.63 4.93 13.02
N LEU A 160 0.53 4.71 12.40
CA LEU A 160 0.72 3.60 11.47
C LEU A 160 0.56 2.24 12.15
N ALA A 161 1.13 2.05 13.33
CA ALA A 161 1.02 0.79 14.07
C ALA A 161 -0.44 0.49 14.45
N VAL A 162 -1.19 1.50 14.92
CA VAL A 162 -2.61 1.36 15.24
C VAL A 162 -3.42 0.98 14.00
N ALA A 163 -3.21 1.67 12.88
CA ALA A 163 -3.91 1.36 11.63
C ALA A 163 -3.58 -0.04 11.11
N GLU A 164 -2.30 -0.42 11.10
CA GLU A 164 -1.85 -1.75 10.66
C GLU A 164 -2.40 -2.86 11.56
N CYS A 165 -2.41 -2.65 12.89
CA CYS A 165 -2.94 -3.62 13.85
C CYS A 165 -4.46 -3.79 13.70
N ALA A 166 -5.21 -2.70 13.54
CA ALA A 166 -6.66 -2.74 13.36
C ALA A 166 -7.05 -3.48 12.08
N LEU A 167 -6.26 -3.35 11.01
CA LEU A 167 -6.54 -3.96 9.72
C LEU A 167 -6.12 -5.43 9.63
N TYR A 168 -5.15 -5.88 10.41
CA TYR A 168 -4.54 -7.20 10.20
C TYR A 168 -5.54 -8.37 10.23
N ILE A 169 -6.35 -8.48 11.29
CA ILE A 169 -7.29 -9.60 11.47
C ILE A 169 -8.40 -9.57 10.39
N PRO A 170 -9.14 -8.45 10.19
CA PRO A 170 -10.20 -8.40 9.17
C PRO A 170 -9.67 -8.63 7.75
N MET A 171 -8.46 -8.15 7.46
CA MET A 171 -7.79 -8.39 6.19
C MET A 171 -7.49 -9.87 5.98
N ARG A 172 -6.91 -10.52 7.00
CA ARG A 172 -6.59 -11.96 6.92
C ARG A 172 -7.84 -12.80 6.69
N GLU A 173 -8.92 -12.52 7.40
CA GLU A 173 -10.19 -13.23 7.28
C GLU A 173 -10.82 -13.05 5.89
N SER A 174 -10.85 -11.81 5.38
CA SER A 174 -11.38 -11.51 4.05
C SER A 174 -10.64 -12.23 2.93
N PHE A 175 -9.32 -12.43 3.06
CA PHE A 175 -8.54 -13.18 2.08
C PHE A 175 -8.64 -14.71 2.27
N ALA A 176 -8.85 -15.20 3.49
CA ALA A 176 -9.06 -16.63 3.74
C ALA A 176 -10.41 -17.13 3.19
N GLN A 177 -11.47 -16.35 3.33
CA GLN A 177 -12.81 -16.69 2.82
C GLN A 177 -12.87 -16.79 1.28
N LYS A 178 -11.98 -16.11 0.55
CA LYS A 178 -11.92 -16.20 -0.93
C LYS A 178 -11.21 -17.45 -1.45
N MET A 179 -10.61 -18.26 -0.58
CA MET A 179 -9.90 -19.50 -0.95
C MET A 179 -10.68 -20.78 -0.65
N ALA A 180 -11.90 -20.65 -0.12
CA ALA A 180 -12.86 -21.74 0.10
C ALA A 180 -13.95 -21.70 -0.97
#